data_AF-A0A3M1T4R9-F1
#
_entry.id   AF-A0A3M1T4R9-F1
#
_cell.length_a   1.000
_cell.length_b   1.000
_cell.length_c   1.000
_cell.angle_alpha   90.00
_cell.angle_beta   90.00
_cell.angle_gamma   90.00
#
_symmetry.space_group_name_H-M   'P 1'
#
loop_
_entity.id
_entity.type
_entity.pdbx_description
1 polymer ?
#
loop_
_entity_poly.entity_id
_entity_poly.type
_entity_poly.pdbx_seq_one_letter_code
_entity_poly.pdbx_strand_id
1 'polypeptide(L)'
;MRRIHSLLGLSLGMALLFGTFGCFGGGSDGDGGGGGGGTSGCNADADCTDNTQTCNTNSHECVSKCQGIICDAGQTCEATTGHCVGGGCSTNADCNDNTKRCDTATSTCVPKCQGVVCNTGETCNDTTGQCEASGGGSCSTDADCDPNGDNHQVCEGGTCKGGQYADCASLACATGLDCITIQGNQGPRKSCFLKCTDSSACQMGDWCDPDGRSPTAGHCTSNLCGPTLGQYGLQQMNFLDACDGTAPGSQDGVCVGPFADLGSANSPLEVGLCIAVGSVPAGSACTVDAKNGETTKLCASGLCATATQGATQGTCRSFCRFLDGVDCAGDSTGPTACFPIGAGLAGLCMPQDANPVAAGQTCTPAQGKAVCAEDSVCVDPSGGQNNTCHSFCDTRDGTCPSGTCQAIQQGDLLGLCM
;
A
#
# COMPACT_ATOMS: atom_id res chain seq x y z
N MET A 1 7.26 16.55 21.22
CA MET A 1 6.71 16.29 19.88
C MET A 1 7.69 15.44 19.08
N ARG A 2 7.46 14.11 19.06
CA ARG A 2 7.95 13.18 18.04
C ARG A 2 6.71 12.38 17.61
N ARG A 3 6.62 12.15 16.30
CA ARG A 3 5.42 11.85 15.50
C ARG A 3 4.71 10.57 15.96
N ILE A 4 3.39 10.67 16.15
CA ILE A 4 2.44 9.54 16.08
C ILE A 4 2.10 9.41 14.60
N HIS A 5 2.84 8.57 13.87
CA HIS A 5 2.52 8.07 12.53
C HIS A 5 3.05 6.63 12.47
N SER A 6 2.43 5.83 11.59
CA SER A 6 2.79 4.46 11.21
C SER A 6 2.13 3.33 12.00
N LEU A 7 0.85 3.16 11.72
CA LEU A 7 0.19 1.87 11.48
C LEU A 7 -0.94 2.20 10.48
N LEU A 8 -0.81 1.72 9.22
CA LEU A 8 -1.64 1.97 8.01
C LEU A 8 -0.99 2.89 6.96
N GLY A 9 0.02 2.36 6.25
CA GLY A 9 0.47 2.88 4.97
C GLY A 9 -0.38 2.34 3.82
N LEU A 10 -1.45 3.04 3.44
CA LEU A 10 -2.25 2.75 2.24
C LEU A 10 -2.51 4.06 1.49
N SER A 11 -1.56 4.47 0.64
CA SER A 11 -1.70 5.66 -0.21
C SER A 11 -2.51 5.33 -1.48
N LEU A 12 -3.72 5.87 -1.61
CA LEU A 12 -4.49 5.90 -2.87
C LEU A 12 -4.24 7.25 -3.58
N GLY A 13 -3.55 7.21 -4.72
CA GLY A 13 -3.44 8.35 -5.64
C GLY A 13 -4.49 8.25 -6.75
N MET A 14 -5.39 9.23 -6.86
CA MET A 14 -6.43 9.32 -7.88
C MET A 14 -6.06 10.41 -8.89
N ALA A 15 -5.97 10.07 -10.18
CA ALA A 15 -5.89 11.04 -11.27
C ALA A 15 -6.87 10.64 -12.39
N LEU A 16 -7.87 11.49 -12.59
CA LEU A 16 -8.84 11.46 -13.69
C LEU A 16 -8.18 11.91 -14.99
N LEU A 17 -8.35 11.15 -16.08
CA LEU A 17 -8.26 11.68 -17.44
C LEU A 17 -9.30 10.99 -18.34
N PHE A 18 -10.21 11.80 -18.89
CA PHE A 18 -11.20 11.43 -19.89
C PHE A 18 -10.54 11.21 -21.26
N GLY A 19 -10.97 10.17 -21.98
CA GLY A 19 -10.63 9.95 -23.39
C GLY A 19 -11.78 9.27 -24.12
N THR A 20 -12.46 10.03 -24.98
CA THR A 20 -13.68 9.71 -25.71
C THR A 20 -13.50 8.70 -26.86
N PHE A 21 -14.57 7.93 -27.07
CA PHE A 21 -14.84 6.97 -28.15
C PHE A 21 -14.81 7.55 -29.57
N GLY A 22 -14.48 6.70 -30.55
CA GLY A 22 -14.82 6.91 -31.96
C GLY A 22 -14.36 5.79 -32.90
N CYS A 23 -15.19 4.76 -33.09
CA CYS A 23 -15.14 3.85 -34.25
C CYS A 23 -16.58 3.64 -34.75
N PHE A 24 -16.89 4.00 -36.01
CA PHE A 24 -17.91 3.32 -36.85
C PHE A 24 -17.92 3.86 -38.29
N GLY A 25 -18.11 2.94 -39.25
CA GLY A 25 -18.50 3.18 -40.65
C GLY A 25 -17.46 2.65 -41.66
N GLY A 26 -17.66 1.59 -42.45
CA GLY A 26 -18.87 0.85 -42.82
C GLY A 26 -19.50 1.40 -44.10
N GLY A 27 -19.19 0.81 -45.26
CA GLY A 27 -19.95 0.97 -46.51
C GLY A 27 -19.11 1.03 -47.78
N SER A 28 -19.18 -0.02 -48.60
CA SER A 28 -18.75 -0.04 -49.99
C SER A 28 -19.79 -0.81 -50.78
N ASP A 29 -20.37 -0.18 -51.81
CA ASP A 29 -20.86 -0.79 -53.06
C ASP A 29 -21.29 0.33 -54.02
N GLY A 30 -20.85 0.26 -55.28
CA GLY A 30 -21.28 1.17 -56.35
C GLY A 30 -20.41 1.16 -57.61
N ASP A 31 -20.79 0.32 -58.57
CA ASP A 31 -20.31 0.30 -59.97
C ASP A 31 -20.50 1.64 -60.72
N GLY A 32 -19.64 1.91 -61.72
CA GLY A 32 -19.93 2.90 -62.78
C GLY A 32 -18.69 3.42 -63.52
N GLY A 33 -18.59 3.13 -64.82
CA GLY A 33 -17.39 3.36 -65.63
C GLY A 33 -17.28 4.68 -66.40
N GLY A 34 -16.13 4.83 -67.08
CA GLY A 34 -15.99 5.51 -68.37
C GLY A 34 -15.49 6.97 -68.37
N GLY A 35 -14.29 7.18 -68.92
CA GLY A 35 -14.02 8.33 -69.79
C GLY A 35 -12.95 9.35 -69.34
N GLY A 36 -11.73 9.18 -69.90
CA GLY A 36 -10.91 10.25 -70.51
C GLY A 36 -10.45 11.47 -69.70
N GLY A 37 -9.13 11.61 -69.55
CA GLY A 37 -8.48 12.89 -69.24
C GLY A 37 -7.34 12.73 -68.24
N GLY A 38 -6.11 12.93 -68.70
CA GLY A 38 -4.90 12.58 -67.97
C GLY A 38 -4.80 13.15 -66.55
N THR A 39 -4.59 12.25 -65.60
CA THR A 39 -3.64 12.43 -64.49
C THR A 39 -2.89 11.11 -64.33
N SER A 40 -1.57 11.23 -64.23
CA SER A 40 -0.56 10.18 -64.30
C SER A 40 -0.65 9.22 -63.13
N GLY A 41 -1.30 8.08 -63.32
CA GLY A 41 -1.11 6.94 -62.45
C GLY A 41 0.18 6.20 -62.82
N CYS A 42 0.93 5.74 -61.83
CA CYS A 42 2.09 4.88 -62.04
C CYS A 42 1.67 3.40 -62.05
N ASN A 43 2.32 2.59 -62.87
CA ASN A 43 2.19 1.12 -62.88
C ASN A 43 3.47 0.41 -62.46
N ALA A 44 4.61 1.12 -62.52
CA ALA A 44 5.89 0.69 -61.99
C ALA A 44 6.70 1.90 -61.49
N ASP A 45 7.73 1.65 -60.68
CA ASP A 45 8.63 2.71 -60.16
C ASP A 45 9.25 3.58 -61.27
N ALA A 46 9.48 2.99 -62.45
CA ALA A 46 10.03 3.70 -63.60
C ALA A 46 9.10 4.79 -64.16
N ASP A 47 7.82 4.76 -63.81
CA ASP A 47 6.84 5.78 -64.21
C ASP A 47 6.92 7.03 -63.32
N CYS A 48 7.61 6.95 -62.17
CA CYS A 48 7.87 8.08 -61.29
C CYS A 48 9.11 8.84 -61.77
N THR A 49 8.91 10.10 -62.14
CA THR A 49 9.99 10.96 -62.69
C THR A 49 10.95 11.47 -61.62
N ASP A 50 10.58 11.37 -60.34
CA ASP A 50 11.42 11.68 -59.18
C ASP A 50 12.04 10.39 -58.62
N ASN A 51 13.36 10.32 -58.59
CA ASN A 51 14.10 9.15 -58.11
C ASN A 51 13.99 8.93 -56.59
N THR A 52 13.33 9.81 -55.85
CA THR A 52 13.00 9.67 -54.43
C THR A 52 11.63 9.03 -54.16
N GLN A 53 10.91 8.67 -55.22
CA GLN A 53 9.57 8.11 -55.17
C GLN A 53 9.52 6.66 -55.68
N THR A 54 8.50 5.92 -55.23
CA THR A 54 8.17 4.56 -55.68
C THR A 54 6.68 4.51 -56.00
N CYS A 55 6.28 3.63 -56.91
CA CYS A 55 4.90 3.50 -57.29
C CYS A 55 4.14 2.67 -56.26
N ASN A 56 3.16 3.28 -55.60
CA ASN A 56 2.22 2.52 -54.78
C ASN A 56 1.25 1.79 -55.70
N THR A 57 1.45 0.48 -55.87
CA THR A 57 0.65 -0.36 -56.79
C THR A 57 -0.82 -0.47 -56.40
N ASN A 58 -1.20 -0.07 -55.18
CA ASN A 58 -2.59 -0.09 -54.71
C ASN A 58 -3.32 1.21 -55.02
N SER A 59 -2.65 2.36 -54.90
CA SER A 59 -3.25 3.67 -55.21
C SER A 59 -2.91 4.18 -56.62
N HIS A 60 -1.97 3.52 -57.31
CA HIS A 60 -1.38 3.96 -58.57
C HIS A 60 -0.76 5.37 -58.49
N GLU A 61 -0.27 5.78 -57.32
CA GLU A 61 0.37 7.08 -57.10
C GLU A 61 1.86 6.93 -56.78
N CYS A 62 2.68 7.87 -57.26
CA CYS A 62 4.08 7.96 -56.86
C CYS A 62 4.17 8.53 -55.44
N VAL A 63 4.60 7.70 -54.50
CA VAL A 63 4.76 8.03 -53.08
C VAL A 63 6.23 8.12 -52.72
N SER A 64 6.57 8.82 -51.64
CA SER A 64 7.96 8.88 -51.19
C SER A 64 8.45 7.47 -50.83
N LYS A 65 9.68 7.12 -51.20
CA LYS A 65 10.33 5.87 -50.77
C LYS A 65 10.44 5.73 -49.25
N CYS A 66 10.34 6.83 -48.51
CA CYS A 66 10.36 6.84 -47.04
C CYS A 66 8.95 6.83 -46.42
N GLN A 67 7.89 6.83 -47.22
CA GLN A 67 6.52 6.83 -46.72
C GLN A 67 6.19 5.47 -46.08
N GLY A 68 5.97 5.48 -44.77
CA GLY A 68 5.70 4.26 -43.98
C GLY A 68 6.95 3.56 -43.44
N ILE A 69 8.16 4.07 -43.71
CA ILE A 69 9.40 3.56 -43.13
C ILE A 69 9.64 4.26 -41.80
N ILE A 70 9.67 3.48 -40.72
CA ILE A 70 10.06 3.95 -39.39
C ILE A 70 11.50 3.48 -39.17
N CYS A 71 12.43 4.42 -39.05
CA CYS A 71 13.83 4.12 -38.80
C CYS A 71 14.12 4.02 -37.29
N ASP A 72 15.12 3.20 -36.95
CA ASP A 72 15.59 3.06 -35.57
C ASP A 72 16.26 4.35 -35.06
N ALA A 73 16.46 4.45 -33.74
CA ALA A 73 16.96 5.67 -33.11
C ALA A 73 18.29 6.18 -33.72
N GLY A 74 18.31 7.45 -34.12
CA GLY A 74 19.47 8.11 -34.74
C GLY A 74 19.57 7.97 -36.26
N GLN A 75 18.66 7.22 -36.90
CA GLN A 75 18.59 7.08 -38.35
C GLN A 75 17.57 8.04 -38.98
N THR A 76 17.90 8.52 -40.18
CA THR A 76 17.01 9.24 -41.09
C THR A 76 16.82 8.41 -42.35
N CYS A 77 15.59 8.28 -42.84
CA CYS A 77 15.36 7.59 -44.11
C CYS A 77 15.93 8.42 -45.27
N GLU A 78 16.85 7.84 -46.02
CA GLU A 78 17.46 8.44 -47.20
C GLU A 78 16.47 8.42 -48.37
N ALA A 79 16.03 9.59 -48.80
CA ALA A 79 14.94 9.75 -49.77
C ALA A 79 15.16 9.01 -51.10
N THR A 80 16.42 8.83 -51.54
CA THR A 80 16.72 8.20 -52.84
C THR A 80 16.73 6.67 -52.79
N THR A 81 17.09 6.08 -51.65
CA THR A 81 17.23 4.63 -51.49
C THR A 81 16.07 4.02 -50.70
N GLY A 82 15.37 4.81 -49.89
CA GLY A 82 14.37 4.31 -48.94
C GLY A 82 15.00 3.54 -47.78
N HIS A 83 16.31 3.66 -47.56
CA HIS A 83 17.00 3.01 -46.46
C HIS A 83 17.29 3.99 -45.32
N CYS A 84 17.24 3.50 -44.10
CA CYS A 84 17.58 4.27 -42.91
C CYS A 84 19.10 4.46 -42.83
N VAL A 85 19.57 5.71 -42.80
CA VAL A 85 20.99 6.10 -42.76
C VAL A 85 21.29 7.06 -41.61
N GLY A 86 22.53 7.06 -41.12
CA GLY A 86 22.95 7.81 -39.93
C GLY A 86 22.67 7.02 -38.65
N GLY A 87 23.63 6.86 -37.76
CA GLY A 87 23.48 6.00 -36.57
C GLY A 87 24.36 6.46 -35.42
N GLY A 88 24.58 7.78 -35.36
CA GLY A 88 25.37 8.41 -34.33
C GLY A 88 24.46 9.20 -33.40
N CYS A 89 24.51 8.94 -32.10
CA CYS A 89 24.01 9.89 -31.12
C CYS A 89 25.06 11.01 -30.93
N SER A 90 24.60 12.24 -30.72
CA SER A 90 25.44 13.41 -30.42
C SER A 90 25.13 14.00 -29.04
N THR A 91 23.90 13.78 -28.57
CA THR A 91 23.41 14.20 -27.26
C THR A 91 22.58 13.09 -26.62
N ASN A 92 22.40 13.16 -25.30
CA ASN A 92 21.56 12.18 -24.58
C ASN A 92 20.09 12.19 -25.03
N ALA A 93 19.61 13.33 -25.56
CA ALA A 93 18.25 13.45 -26.07
C ALA A 93 18.02 12.57 -27.31
N ASP A 94 19.08 12.25 -28.05
CA ASP A 94 19.01 11.47 -29.29
C ASP A 94 18.66 9.98 -29.04
N CYS A 95 18.77 9.51 -27.79
CA CYS A 95 18.54 8.11 -27.44
C CYS A 95 17.08 7.72 -27.21
N ASN A 96 16.15 8.70 -27.15
CA ASN A 96 14.68 8.50 -27.00
C ASN A 96 14.26 7.45 -25.94
N ASP A 97 15.13 7.20 -24.97
CA ASP A 97 15.01 6.20 -23.91
C ASP A 97 15.67 6.81 -22.67
N ASN A 98 14.87 7.08 -21.65
CA ASN A 98 15.33 7.74 -20.43
C ASN A 98 16.29 6.87 -19.61
N THR A 99 16.49 5.60 -19.97
CA THR A 99 17.46 4.70 -19.33
C THR A 99 18.84 4.68 -20.00
N LYS A 100 18.97 5.37 -21.14
CA LYS A 100 20.19 5.41 -21.95
C LYS A 100 20.79 6.81 -22.04
N ARG A 101 22.07 6.86 -22.36
CA ARG A 101 22.84 8.09 -22.63
C ARG A 101 23.65 7.92 -23.90
N CYS A 102 24.00 9.03 -24.52
CA CYS A 102 24.88 8.98 -25.66
C CYS A 102 26.33 8.81 -25.21
N ASP A 103 27.00 7.75 -25.68
CA ASP A 103 28.45 7.66 -25.62
C ASP A 103 29.03 8.46 -26.79
N THR A 104 29.52 9.66 -26.50
CA THR A 104 30.06 10.58 -27.52
C THR A 104 31.36 10.07 -28.15
N ALA A 105 32.04 9.10 -27.53
CA ALA A 105 33.27 8.51 -28.08
C ALA A 105 32.99 7.46 -29.16
N THR A 106 31.89 6.72 -29.03
CA THR A 106 31.46 5.70 -30.00
C THR A 106 30.27 6.15 -30.86
N SER A 107 29.67 7.29 -30.52
CA SER A 107 28.41 7.79 -31.07
C SER A 107 27.27 6.78 -30.93
N THR A 108 27.27 5.95 -29.87
CA THR A 108 26.21 4.96 -29.64
C THR A 108 25.45 5.22 -28.35
N CYS A 109 24.14 4.93 -28.34
CA CYS A 109 23.35 4.98 -27.12
C CYS A 109 23.66 3.78 -26.23
N VAL A 110 24.21 4.06 -25.05
CA VAL A 110 24.59 3.08 -24.03
C VAL A 110 23.71 3.24 -22.79
N PRO A 111 23.50 2.19 -21.97
CA PRO A 111 22.85 2.33 -20.67
C PRO A 111 23.51 3.40 -19.81
N LYS A 112 22.72 4.19 -19.07
CA LYS A 112 23.26 5.24 -18.19
C LYS A 112 24.25 4.70 -17.16
N CYS A 113 24.00 3.48 -16.67
CA CYS A 113 24.84 2.80 -15.70
C CYS A 113 26.07 2.08 -16.29
N GLN A 114 26.25 2.10 -17.62
CA GLN A 114 27.43 1.51 -18.24
C GLN A 114 28.70 2.28 -17.83
N GLY A 115 29.59 1.58 -17.12
CA GLY A 115 30.87 2.11 -16.61
C GLY A 115 30.77 2.83 -15.27
N VAL A 116 29.60 2.88 -14.64
CA VAL A 116 29.43 3.46 -13.30
C VAL A 116 29.83 2.42 -12.25
N VAL A 117 30.80 2.77 -11.40
CA VAL A 117 31.20 1.97 -10.23
C VAL A 117 30.67 2.66 -8.99
N CYS A 118 29.69 2.05 -8.34
CA CYS A 118 29.09 2.56 -7.11
C CYS A 118 29.82 2.07 -5.87
N ASN A 119 29.71 2.81 -4.75
CA ASN A 119 30.29 2.38 -3.49
C ASN A 119 29.54 1.16 -2.94
N THR A 120 30.11 0.52 -1.91
CA THR A 120 29.45 -0.58 -1.21
C THR A 120 28.08 -0.12 -0.66
N GLY A 121 27.00 -0.76 -1.09
CA GLY A 121 25.63 -0.43 -0.68
C GLY A 121 24.88 0.53 -1.62
N GLU A 122 25.46 0.87 -2.77
CA GLU A 122 24.83 1.68 -3.81
C GLU A 122 24.65 0.90 -5.13
N THR A 123 23.50 1.08 -5.78
CA THR A 123 23.21 0.56 -7.13
C THR A 123 22.99 1.76 -8.04
N CYS A 124 23.50 1.67 -9.27
CA CYS A 124 23.24 2.71 -10.25
C CYS A 124 21.77 2.65 -10.69
N ASN A 125 21.06 3.77 -10.55
CA ASN A 125 19.69 3.92 -11.03
C ASN A 125 19.70 4.14 -12.55
N ASP A 126 19.03 3.26 -13.29
CA ASP A 126 19.04 3.27 -14.76
C ASP A 126 18.44 4.56 -15.36
N THR A 127 17.57 5.26 -14.64
CA THR A 127 16.92 6.50 -15.10
C THR A 127 17.77 7.74 -14.82
N THR A 128 18.40 7.82 -13.65
CA THR A 128 19.21 8.99 -13.26
C THR A 128 20.67 8.86 -13.67
N GLY A 129 21.18 7.62 -13.81
CA GLY A 129 22.59 7.31 -14.02
C GLY A 129 23.45 7.58 -12.79
N GLN A 130 22.84 7.80 -11.63
CA GLN A 130 23.53 8.06 -10.36
C GLN A 130 23.56 6.80 -9.50
N CYS A 131 24.62 6.65 -8.72
CA CYS A 131 24.67 5.68 -7.64
C CYS A 131 23.72 6.13 -6.55
N GLU A 132 22.68 5.34 -6.33
CA GLU A 132 21.70 5.55 -5.28
C GLU A 132 21.83 4.36 -4.31
N ALA A 133 21.50 4.56 -3.04
CA ALA A 133 21.51 3.44 -2.10
C ALA A 133 20.69 2.27 -2.68
N SER A 134 21.28 1.07 -2.70
CA SER A 134 20.75 -0.15 -3.33
C SER A 134 19.45 -0.65 -2.70
N GLY A 135 18.36 0.11 -2.70
CA GLY A 135 17.07 -0.26 -2.07
C GLY A 135 17.13 -0.50 -0.55
N GLY A 136 18.31 -0.63 0.03
CA GLY A 136 18.53 -0.86 1.43
C GLY A 136 19.90 -0.35 1.80
N GLY A 137 19.94 0.83 2.41
CA GLY A 137 21.19 1.45 2.86
C GLY A 137 21.98 0.53 3.80
N SER A 138 23.23 0.91 4.06
CA SER A 138 23.95 0.32 5.19
C SER A 138 23.21 0.64 6.48
N CYS A 139 23.11 -0.33 7.38
CA CYS A 139 22.42 -0.16 8.65
C CYS A 139 23.19 -0.79 9.81
N SER A 140 22.90 -0.31 11.00
CA SER A 140 23.32 -0.89 12.27
C SER A 140 22.13 -1.36 13.11
N THR A 141 20.95 -0.78 12.88
CA THR A 141 19.68 -1.09 13.53
C THR A 141 18.54 -0.96 12.53
N ASP A 142 17.37 -1.55 12.82
CA ASP A 142 16.17 -1.44 11.97
C ASP A 142 15.74 0.01 11.75
N ALA A 143 15.97 0.88 12.74
CA ALA A 143 15.66 2.31 12.66
C ALA A 143 16.47 3.04 11.57
N ASP A 144 17.60 2.49 11.11
CA ASP A 144 18.41 3.07 10.04
C ASP A 144 17.79 2.82 8.65
N CYS A 145 16.95 1.79 8.53
CA CYS A 145 16.41 1.32 7.25
C CYS A 145 15.13 2.01 6.82
N ASP A 146 14.31 2.38 7.80
CA ASP A 146 13.01 2.97 7.53
C ASP A 146 12.74 4.09 8.54
N PRO A 147 13.31 5.29 8.33
CA PRO A 147 13.17 6.39 9.26
C PRO A 147 11.71 6.92 9.34
N ASN A 148 10.86 6.54 8.39
CA ASN A 148 9.45 6.93 8.34
C ASN A 148 8.50 5.80 8.78
N GLY A 149 8.94 4.54 8.79
CA GLY A 149 8.18 3.39 9.30
C GLY A 149 7.15 2.82 8.33
N ASP A 150 7.22 3.17 7.04
CA ASP A 150 6.18 2.86 6.06
C ASP A 150 6.47 1.63 5.19
N ASN A 151 7.72 1.16 5.16
CA ASN A 151 8.20 0.11 4.25
C ASN A 151 8.58 -1.19 4.96
N HIS A 152 8.33 -1.30 6.28
CA HIS A 152 8.58 -2.50 7.07
C HIS A 152 10.01 -3.04 6.90
N GLN A 153 11.02 -2.18 6.81
CA GLN A 153 12.39 -2.64 6.57
C GLN A 153 13.10 -3.07 7.86
N VAL A 154 14.00 -4.03 7.75
CA VAL A 154 14.82 -4.55 8.86
C VAL A 154 16.29 -4.54 8.50
N CYS A 155 17.15 -4.36 9.48
CA CYS A 155 18.60 -4.37 9.31
C CYS A 155 19.14 -5.79 9.48
N GLU A 156 19.60 -6.38 8.39
CA GLU A 156 20.14 -7.74 8.39
C GLU A 156 21.51 -7.79 7.71
N GLY A 157 22.51 -8.28 8.45
CA GLY A 157 23.89 -8.39 7.94
C GLY A 157 24.50 -7.03 7.56
N GLY A 158 24.06 -5.94 8.21
CA GLY A 158 24.50 -4.57 7.90
C GLY A 158 23.84 -3.95 6.66
N THR A 159 22.81 -4.59 6.10
CA THR A 159 22.05 -4.10 4.95
C THR A 159 20.57 -4.10 5.24
N CYS A 160 19.86 -3.09 4.76
CA CYS A 160 18.41 -3.07 4.91
C CYS A 160 17.75 -4.09 3.96
N LYS A 161 16.76 -4.79 4.49
CA LYS A 161 15.97 -5.82 3.82
C LYS A 161 14.49 -5.54 4.05
N GLY A 162 13.66 -6.04 3.15
CA GLY A 162 12.21 -5.98 3.30
C GLY A 162 11.78 -6.94 4.40
N GLY A 163 11.19 -6.43 5.47
CA GLY A 163 10.51 -7.23 6.49
C GLY A 163 9.16 -7.72 6.00
N GLN A 164 8.34 -8.25 6.91
CA GLN A 164 7.02 -8.78 6.54
C GLN A 164 6.13 -7.69 5.92
N TYR A 165 5.47 -8.02 4.81
CA TYR A 165 4.64 -7.14 3.97
C TYR A 165 5.38 -6.05 3.18
N ALA A 166 6.71 -5.92 3.31
CA ALA A 166 7.49 -4.98 2.52
C ALA A 166 7.40 -5.29 1.00
N ASP A 167 7.43 -4.25 0.17
CA ASP A 167 7.45 -4.39 -1.30
C ASP A 167 8.79 -4.99 -1.76
N CYS A 168 8.71 -6.22 -2.26
CA CYS A 168 9.88 -6.95 -2.72
C CYS A 168 10.16 -6.83 -4.22
N ALA A 169 9.43 -5.95 -4.92
CA ALA A 169 9.84 -5.50 -6.24
C ALA A 169 11.04 -4.54 -6.17
N SER A 170 11.15 -3.77 -5.08
CA SER A 170 12.19 -2.76 -4.88
C SER A 170 13.26 -3.15 -3.85
N LEU A 171 12.95 -4.07 -2.92
CA LEU A 171 13.86 -4.47 -1.85
C LEU A 171 13.86 -5.99 -1.60
N ALA A 172 15.04 -6.60 -1.53
CA ALA A 172 15.15 -8.02 -1.21
C ALA A 172 14.61 -8.31 0.20
N CYS A 173 13.81 -9.38 0.33
CA CYS A 173 13.27 -9.79 1.63
C CYS A 173 14.36 -10.23 2.62
N ALA A 174 14.07 -10.04 3.91
CA ALA A 174 14.89 -10.53 5.00
C ALA A 174 14.90 -12.07 5.04
N THR A 175 15.87 -12.66 5.73
CA THR A 175 16.00 -14.10 5.87
C THR A 175 14.76 -14.70 6.52
N GLY A 176 14.24 -15.78 5.91
CA GLY A 176 13.02 -16.46 6.36
C GLY A 176 11.72 -15.93 5.72
N LEU A 177 11.80 -14.86 4.94
CA LEU A 177 10.69 -14.33 4.16
C LEU A 177 10.86 -14.69 2.68
N ASP A 178 9.73 -14.95 2.01
CA ASP A 178 9.67 -15.17 0.57
C ASP A 178 8.99 -13.99 -0.13
N CYS A 179 9.51 -13.64 -1.31
CA CYS A 179 8.91 -12.62 -2.16
C CYS A 179 7.78 -13.23 -3.01
N ILE A 180 6.54 -12.96 -2.65
CA ILE A 180 5.34 -13.55 -3.28
C ILE A 180 4.65 -12.50 -4.14
N THR A 181 4.21 -12.91 -5.34
CA THR A 181 3.38 -12.06 -6.21
C THR A 181 1.91 -12.28 -5.89
N ILE A 182 1.23 -11.21 -5.46
CA ILE A 182 -0.21 -11.20 -5.17
C ILE A 182 -0.92 -10.39 -6.24
N GLN A 183 -2.06 -10.89 -6.71
CA GLN A 183 -2.94 -10.15 -7.61
C GLN A 183 -3.78 -9.15 -6.80
N GLY A 184 -3.49 -7.85 -6.96
CA GLY A 184 -4.31 -6.78 -6.41
C GLY A 184 -5.18 -6.11 -7.48
N ASN A 185 -6.13 -5.29 -7.07
CA ASN A 185 -6.96 -4.49 -7.98
C ASN A 185 -6.16 -3.51 -8.85
N GLN A 186 -4.94 -3.18 -8.43
CA GLN A 186 -4.00 -2.29 -9.14
C GLN A 186 -2.94 -3.07 -9.93
N GLY A 187 -3.16 -4.36 -10.18
CA GLY A 187 -2.21 -5.26 -10.83
C GLY A 187 -1.39 -6.11 -9.84
N PRO A 188 -0.44 -6.90 -10.35
CA PRO A 188 0.40 -7.76 -9.53
C PRO A 188 1.32 -6.92 -8.63
N ARG A 189 1.29 -7.18 -7.33
CA ARG A 189 2.21 -6.61 -6.34
C ARG A 189 3.10 -7.72 -5.79
N LYS A 190 4.33 -7.39 -5.45
CA LYS A 190 5.27 -8.34 -4.84
C LYS A 190 5.51 -7.94 -3.39
N SER A 191 5.23 -8.81 -2.44
CA SER A 191 5.45 -8.53 -1.02
C SER A 191 6.16 -9.68 -0.32
N CYS A 192 6.92 -9.35 0.72
CA CYS A 192 7.61 -10.33 1.56
C CYS A 192 6.65 -10.99 2.54
N PHE A 193 6.60 -12.33 2.57
CA PHE A 193 5.77 -13.08 3.52
C PHE A 193 6.59 -14.07 4.32
N LEU A 194 6.25 -14.23 5.60
CA LEU A 194 6.89 -15.18 6.49
C LEU A 194 6.41 -16.60 6.18
N LYS A 195 7.35 -17.52 5.96
CA LYS A 195 7.03 -18.95 5.82
C LYS A 195 6.46 -19.51 7.12
N CYS A 196 5.46 -20.38 6.99
CA CYS A 196 4.86 -21.06 8.12
C CYS A 196 4.41 -22.48 7.74
N THR A 197 4.41 -23.35 8.75
CA THR A 197 3.75 -24.67 8.69
C THR A 197 2.42 -24.67 9.42
N ASP A 198 2.26 -23.76 10.37
CA ASP A 198 1.09 -23.53 11.19
C ASP A 198 1.12 -22.10 11.73
N SER A 199 0.00 -21.64 12.29
CA SER A 199 -0.15 -20.26 12.76
C SER A 199 0.78 -19.91 13.92
N SER A 200 1.40 -20.85 14.63
CA SER A 200 2.24 -20.55 15.79
C SER A 200 3.48 -19.71 15.45
N ALA A 201 3.94 -19.78 14.20
CA ALA A 201 5.07 -19.01 13.70
C ALA A 201 4.72 -17.55 13.36
N CYS A 202 3.42 -17.26 13.17
CA CYS A 202 2.89 -16.00 12.68
C CYS A 202 2.67 -14.97 13.80
N GLN A 203 2.57 -13.70 13.41
CA GLN A 203 2.20 -12.62 14.33
C GLN A 203 0.78 -12.80 14.85
N MET A 204 0.42 -12.13 15.95
CA MET A 204 -0.91 -12.29 16.58
C MET A 204 -2.10 -11.95 15.67
N GLY A 205 -1.91 -11.04 14.69
CA GLY A 205 -2.94 -10.68 13.72
C GLY A 205 -2.87 -11.49 12.42
N ASP A 206 -1.96 -12.45 12.35
CA ASP A 206 -1.72 -13.26 11.16
C ASP A 206 -2.13 -14.72 11.40
N TRP A 207 -2.42 -15.40 10.30
CA TRP A 207 -2.67 -16.84 10.27
C TRP A 207 -1.80 -17.48 9.19
N CYS A 208 -1.45 -18.74 9.40
CA CYS A 208 -0.74 -19.49 8.38
C CYS A 208 -1.72 -20.03 7.36
N ASP A 209 -1.62 -19.58 6.11
CA ASP A 209 -2.47 -20.05 5.02
C ASP A 209 -2.13 -21.52 4.69
N PRO A 210 -2.97 -22.50 5.07
CA PRO A 210 -2.62 -23.91 4.95
C PRO A 210 -2.85 -24.44 3.52
N ASP A 211 -3.58 -23.70 2.69
CA ASP A 211 -4.14 -24.21 1.45
C ASP A 211 -3.33 -23.77 0.23
N GLY A 212 -2.81 -24.72 -0.55
CA GLY A 212 -2.12 -24.52 -1.84
C GLY A 212 -2.93 -23.84 -2.96
N ARG A 213 -4.07 -23.21 -2.64
CA ARG A 213 -4.98 -22.57 -3.58
C ARG A 213 -4.70 -21.09 -3.77
N SER A 214 -4.08 -20.45 -2.79
CA SER A 214 -3.65 -19.06 -2.88
C SER A 214 -2.16 -18.98 -3.27
N PRO A 215 -1.70 -17.83 -3.81
CA PRO A 215 -0.27 -17.56 -3.94
C PRO A 215 0.48 -17.53 -2.60
N THR A 216 -0.24 -17.36 -1.48
CA THR A 216 0.29 -17.21 -0.13
C THR A 216 0.31 -18.50 0.67
N ALA A 217 -0.06 -19.63 0.08
CA ALA A 217 -0.01 -20.93 0.72
C ALA A 217 1.33 -21.21 1.40
N GLY A 218 1.30 -21.68 2.65
CA GLY A 218 2.48 -21.93 3.48
C GLY A 218 3.15 -20.65 4.00
N HIS A 219 2.42 -19.53 4.00
CA HIS A 219 2.91 -18.25 4.52
C HIS A 219 1.91 -17.57 5.46
N CYS A 220 2.44 -16.76 6.38
CA CYS A 220 1.67 -15.95 7.31
C CYS A 220 1.02 -14.78 6.56
N THR A 221 -0.30 -14.70 6.59
CA THR A 221 -1.06 -13.59 6.00
C THR A 221 -1.96 -12.96 7.05
N SER A 222 -2.39 -11.72 6.82
CA SER A 222 -3.30 -11.03 7.74
C SER A 222 -4.60 -11.81 7.88
N ASN A 223 -5.01 -12.06 9.12
CA ASN A 223 -6.21 -12.83 9.43
C ASN A 223 -7.43 -11.89 9.46
N LEU A 224 -7.97 -11.58 8.29
CA LEU A 224 -9.00 -10.56 8.16
C LEU A 224 -10.38 -11.10 8.59
N CYS A 225 -11.20 -10.22 9.19
CA CYS A 225 -12.57 -10.54 9.60
C CYS A 225 -13.54 -9.39 9.34
N GLY A 226 -14.84 -9.66 9.34
CA GLY A 226 -15.86 -8.61 9.28
C GLY A 226 -17.27 -9.17 9.09
N PRO A 227 -18.31 -8.33 9.26
CA PRO A 227 -19.70 -8.79 9.22
C PRO A 227 -20.18 -9.14 7.80
N THR A 228 -19.52 -8.58 6.76
CA THR A 228 -19.88 -8.78 5.36
C THR A 228 -19.35 -10.10 4.82
N LEU A 229 -20.09 -10.73 3.90
CA LEU A 229 -19.80 -12.06 3.32
C LEU A 229 -18.36 -12.21 2.83
N GLY A 230 -17.74 -13.36 3.15
CA GLY A 230 -16.31 -13.71 3.08
C GLY A 230 -15.63 -13.68 1.71
N GLN A 231 -15.66 -12.54 1.03
CA GLN A 231 -14.77 -12.27 -0.09
C GLN A 231 -13.34 -12.12 0.41
N TYR A 232 -12.35 -12.49 -0.42
CA TYR A 232 -10.92 -12.33 -0.11
C TYR A 232 -10.39 -13.08 1.13
N GLY A 233 -11.04 -14.17 1.53
CA GLY A 233 -10.62 -14.92 2.73
C GLY A 233 -10.96 -14.23 4.05
N LEU A 234 -11.87 -13.24 4.01
CA LEU A 234 -12.45 -12.63 5.21
C LEU A 234 -13.27 -13.66 5.99
N GLN A 235 -12.99 -13.77 7.29
CA GLN A 235 -13.86 -14.51 8.20
C GLN A 235 -15.13 -13.70 8.49
N GLN A 236 -16.30 -14.30 8.29
CA GLN A 236 -17.56 -13.61 8.51
C GLN A 236 -17.97 -13.66 9.99
N MET A 237 -17.70 -12.60 10.74
CA MET A 237 -18.22 -12.40 12.11
C MET A 237 -18.41 -10.93 12.45
N ASN A 238 -19.16 -10.66 13.53
CA ASN A 238 -19.25 -9.30 14.05
C ASN A 238 -17.94 -8.91 14.74
N PHE A 239 -17.68 -7.61 14.79
CA PHE A 239 -16.57 -7.08 15.58
C PHE A 239 -16.79 -7.36 17.07
N LEU A 240 -15.71 -7.79 17.70
CA LEU A 240 -15.57 -8.27 19.08
C LEU A 240 -16.17 -9.66 19.35
N ASP A 241 -16.68 -10.34 18.32
CA ASP A 241 -16.97 -11.77 18.42
C ASP A 241 -15.68 -12.59 18.22
N ALA A 242 -15.72 -13.84 18.67
CA ALA A 242 -14.64 -14.80 18.44
C ALA A 242 -14.49 -15.08 16.94
N CYS A 243 -13.25 -15.16 16.48
CA CYS A 243 -12.93 -15.64 15.14
C CYS A 243 -13.22 -17.13 15.05
N ASP A 244 -14.12 -17.52 14.15
CA ASP A 244 -14.72 -18.84 14.10
C ASP A 244 -13.66 -19.94 13.90
N GLY A 245 -13.66 -20.84 14.88
CA GLY A 245 -12.88 -22.06 14.97
C GLY A 245 -13.03 -23.04 13.79
N THR A 246 -13.99 -22.87 12.89
CA THR A 246 -14.31 -23.89 11.89
C THR A 246 -13.35 -23.96 10.69
N ALA A 247 -12.53 -22.94 10.44
CA ALA A 247 -11.44 -23.03 9.47
C ALA A 247 -10.27 -23.88 10.03
N PRO A 248 -9.70 -24.84 9.28
CA PRO A 248 -8.56 -25.63 9.74
C PRO A 248 -7.38 -24.72 10.13
N GLY A 249 -7.06 -24.63 11.43
CA GLY A 249 -5.96 -23.80 11.97
C GLY A 249 -6.37 -22.58 12.80
N SER A 250 -7.67 -22.40 13.06
CA SER A 250 -8.21 -21.37 13.95
C SER A 250 -7.80 -21.60 15.43
N GLN A 251 -7.16 -20.60 16.02
CA GLN A 251 -6.99 -20.51 17.47
C GLN A 251 -7.57 -19.17 17.95
N ASP A 252 -8.91 -19.16 17.99
CA ASP A 252 -9.84 -18.36 18.79
C ASP A 252 -9.45 -16.91 19.11
N GLY A 253 -8.97 -16.18 18.09
CA GLY A 253 -8.80 -14.74 18.21
C GLY A 253 -10.12 -13.98 18.39
N VAL A 254 -10.03 -12.68 18.60
CA VAL A 254 -11.19 -11.76 18.61
C VAL A 254 -11.13 -10.93 17.34
N CYS A 255 -12.26 -10.77 16.66
CA CYS A 255 -12.35 -9.92 15.49
C CYS A 255 -12.33 -8.43 15.92
N VAL A 256 -11.17 -7.77 15.83
CA VAL A 256 -11.01 -6.37 16.21
C VAL A 256 -11.16 -5.50 14.96
N GLY A 257 -12.00 -4.48 15.02
CA GLY A 257 -12.22 -3.58 13.89
C GLY A 257 -13.47 -2.73 14.09
N PRO A 258 -13.92 -2.04 13.05
CA PRO A 258 -13.32 -1.95 11.70
C PRO A 258 -12.07 -1.05 11.65
N PHE A 259 -11.04 -1.41 10.89
CA PHE A 259 -9.83 -0.58 10.72
C PHE A 259 -9.76 0.19 9.40
N ALA A 260 -10.46 -0.31 8.38
CA ALA A 260 -10.46 0.28 7.07
C ALA A 260 -11.82 0.12 6.40
N ASP A 261 -12.18 1.12 5.60
CA ASP A 261 -13.17 0.98 4.56
C ASP A 261 -12.46 0.62 3.25
N LEU A 262 -12.39 -0.67 2.94
CA LEU A 262 -11.83 -1.16 1.66
C LEU A 262 -12.89 -1.19 0.55
N GLY A 263 -14.09 -0.69 0.83
CA GLY A 263 -15.22 -0.70 -0.09
C GLY A 263 -15.29 0.52 -0.98
N SER A 264 -16.37 0.57 -1.75
CA SER A 264 -16.77 1.81 -2.42
C SER A 264 -17.61 2.64 -1.46
N ALA A 265 -17.72 3.96 -1.69
CA ALA A 265 -18.58 4.84 -0.89
C ALA A 265 -20.04 4.36 -0.72
N ASN A 266 -20.52 3.48 -1.62
CA ASN A 266 -21.89 2.94 -1.60
C ASN A 266 -21.98 1.53 -0.99
N SER A 267 -20.86 0.88 -0.69
CA SER A 267 -20.78 -0.45 -0.10
C SER A 267 -19.45 -0.55 0.63
N PRO A 268 -19.34 0.11 1.79
CA PRO A 268 -18.12 0.10 2.56
C PRO A 268 -17.84 -1.33 3.01
N LEU A 269 -16.62 -1.80 2.79
CA LEU A 269 -16.19 -3.10 3.26
C LEU A 269 -15.50 -2.88 4.59
N GLU A 270 -16.25 -3.13 5.66
CA GLU A 270 -15.75 -3.03 7.03
C GLU A 270 -14.87 -4.23 7.33
N VAL A 271 -13.56 -3.99 7.39
CA VAL A 271 -12.57 -5.03 7.65
C VAL A 271 -11.93 -4.81 9.01
N GLY A 272 -11.88 -5.88 9.79
CA GLY A 272 -11.13 -6.04 11.01
C GLY A 272 -10.02 -7.07 10.88
N LEU A 273 -9.30 -7.27 11.98
CA LEU A 273 -8.25 -8.25 12.13
C LEU A 273 -8.62 -9.20 13.27
N CYS A 274 -8.56 -10.50 13.00
CA CYS A 274 -8.62 -11.53 14.02
C CYS A 274 -7.31 -11.54 14.81
N ILE A 275 -7.37 -11.03 16.03
CA ILE A 275 -6.23 -10.98 16.94
C ILE A 275 -6.24 -12.22 17.82
N ALA A 276 -5.20 -13.04 17.73
CA ALA A 276 -4.99 -14.19 18.61
C ALA A 276 -5.01 -13.78 20.09
N VAL A 277 -5.77 -14.51 20.89
CA VAL A 277 -5.83 -14.36 22.35
C VAL A 277 -5.18 -15.56 23.03
N GLY A 278 -4.68 -15.34 24.24
CA GLY A 278 -3.99 -16.34 25.03
C GLY A 278 -4.69 -16.65 26.34
N SER A 279 -3.88 -16.76 27.39
CA SER A 279 -4.29 -17.16 28.73
C SER A 279 -3.88 -16.15 29.81
N VAL A 280 -3.17 -15.09 29.44
CA VAL A 280 -2.72 -14.06 30.38
C VAL A 280 -3.91 -13.16 30.77
N PRO A 281 -4.32 -13.11 32.05
CA PRO A 281 -5.47 -12.31 32.47
C PRO A 281 -5.24 -10.79 32.27
N ALA A 282 -6.33 -10.03 32.14
CA ALA A 282 -6.27 -8.57 32.15
C ALA A 282 -5.54 -8.05 33.41
N GLY A 283 -4.76 -6.98 33.23
CA GLY A 283 -3.90 -6.40 34.27
C GLY A 283 -2.58 -7.14 34.53
N SER A 284 -2.37 -8.34 33.94
CA SER A 284 -1.12 -9.09 34.08
C SER A 284 -0.06 -8.69 33.04
N ALA A 285 1.21 -9.01 33.32
CA ALA A 285 2.30 -8.75 32.40
C ALA A 285 2.24 -9.67 31.17
N CYS A 286 2.53 -9.11 30.00
CA CYS A 286 2.48 -9.80 28.70
C CYS A 286 3.67 -9.39 27.81
N THR A 287 3.80 -10.06 26.67
CA THR A 287 4.85 -9.79 25.66
C THR A 287 4.20 -9.18 24.41
N VAL A 288 4.74 -8.06 23.92
CA VAL A 288 4.14 -7.28 22.83
C VAL A 288 4.31 -7.96 21.47
N ASP A 289 5.43 -8.61 21.27
CA ASP A 289 5.82 -9.35 20.08
C ASP A 289 5.51 -10.85 20.19
N ALA A 290 4.59 -11.23 21.08
CA ALA A 290 4.16 -12.60 21.22
C ALA A 290 3.52 -13.11 19.92
N LYS A 291 3.96 -14.28 19.50
CA LYS A 291 3.40 -14.95 18.31
C LYS A 291 2.09 -15.65 18.64
N ASN A 292 1.29 -15.94 17.62
CA ASN A 292 -0.04 -16.54 17.77
C ASN A 292 -0.02 -17.85 18.60
N GLY A 293 1.01 -18.67 18.47
CA GLY A 293 1.13 -19.92 19.25
C GLY A 293 1.62 -19.76 20.69
N GLU A 294 2.01 -18.56 21.11
CA GLU A 294 2.55 -18.28 22.44
C GLU A 294 1.44 -17.89 23.43
N THR A 295 0.44 -18.75 23.59
CA THR A 295 -0.78 -18.49 24.38
C THR A 295 -0.53 -18.13 25.85
N THR A 296 0.62 -18.48 26.41
CA THR A 296 1.02 -18.10 27.79
C THR A 296 1.61 -16.69 27.90
N LYS A 297 1.85 -16.02 26.75
CA LYS A 297 2.33 -14.64 26.64
C LYS A 297 1.27 -13.68 26.12
N LEU A 298 0.25 -14.21 25.45
CA LEU A 298 -0.90 -13.49 24.89
C LEU A 298 -2.01 -13.28 25.91
N CYS A 299 -2.72 -12.16 25.78
CA CYS A 299 -3.80 -11.75 26.66
C CYS A 299 -5.07 -12.56 26.41
N ALA A 300 -5.78 -12.93 27.47
CA ALA A 300 -6.96 -13.79 27.40
C ALA A 300 -8.18 -13.13 26.73
N SER A 301 -8.26 -11.80 26.75
CA SER A 301 -9.43 -11.07 26.24
C SER A 301 -9.05 -9.70 25.67
N GLY A 302 -7.90 -9.56 25.01
CA GLY A 302 -7.36 -8.24 24.70
C GLY A 302 -5.98 -8.18 24.03
N LEU A 303 -5.31 -7.03 24.16
CA LEU A 303 -3.96 -6.79 23.64
C LEU A 303 -2.96 -6.48 24.74
N CYS A 304 -1.68 -6.71 24.42
CA CYS A 304 -0.58 -6.31 25.27
C CYS A 304 -0.22 -4.83 25.03
N ALA A 305 -0.64 -3.95 25.93
CA ALA A 305 -0.39 -2.51 25.81
C ALA A 305 0.88 -2.09 26.57
N THR A 306 1.68 -1.18 26.00
CA THR A 306 2.85 -0.61 26.66
C THR A 306 2.69 0.90 26.85
N ALA A 307 3.31 1.43 27.92
CA ALA A 307 3.42 2.87 28.11
C ALA A 307 4.61 3.48 27.34
N THR A 308 5.50 2.65 26.80
CA THR A 308 6.76 3.07 26.18
C THR A 308 6.94 2.40 24.83
N GLN A 309 7.11 3.22 23.80
CA GLN A 309 7.40 2.75 22.44
C GLN A 309 8.68 1.90 22.44
N GLY A 310 8.63 0.74 21.77
CA GLY A 310 9.76 -0.21 21.69
C GLY A 310 9.94 -1.11 22.92
N ALA A 311 9.06 -1.04 23.91
CA ALA A 311 9.06 -2.01 25.01
C ALA A 311 8.60 -3.39 24.52
N THR A 312 9.30 -4.45 24.93
CA THR A 312 8.93 -5.85 24.63
C THR A 312 7.93 -6.42 25.62
N GLN A 313 7.76 -5.76 26.78
CA GLN A 313 6.81 -6.14 27.81
C GLN A 313 5.73 -5.08 27.97
N GLY A 314 4.52 -5.53 28.27
CA GLY A 314 3.36 -4.68 28.51
C GLY A 314 2.43 -5.23 29.57
N THR A 315 1.22 -4.69 29.60
CA THR A 315 0.13 -5.14 30.46
C THR A 315 -1.06 -5.54 29.59
N CYS A 316 -1.67 -6.67 29.90
CA CYS A 316 -2.87 -7.11 29.19
C CYS A 316 -4.05 -6.19 29.46
N ARG A 317 -4.64 -5.66 28.39
CA ARG A 317 -5.82 -4.79 28.42
C ARG A 317 -6.93 -5.44 27.64
N SER A 318 -8.11 -5.55 28.25
CA SER A 318 -9.27 -6.15 27.59
C SER A 318 -9.74 -5.31 26.40
N PHE A 319 -10.30 -5.95 25.39
CA PHE A 319 -11.06 -5.25 24.36
C PHE A 319 -12.34 -4.65 24.95
N CYS A 320 -12.78 -3.55 24.36
CA CYS A 320 -14.05 -2.91 24.64
C CYS A 320 -14.66 -2.41 23.34
N ARG A 321 -15.98 -2.22 23.32
CA ARG A 321 -16.66 -1.53 22.24
C ARG A 321 -16.76 -0.06 22.61
N PHE A 322 -16.50 0.78 21.63
CA PHE A 322 -16.57 2.22 21.78
C PHE A 322 -18.03 2.69 21.59
N LEU A 323 -18.49 3.68 22.37
CA LEU A 323 -19.86 4.26 22.33
C LEU A 323 -21.03 3.34 22.69
N ASP A 324 -20.80 2.15 23.23
CA ASP A 324 -21.91 1.26 23.64
C ASP A 324 -22.39 1.50 25.09
N GLY A 325 -21.70 2.39 25.82
CA GLY A 325 -21.99 2.72 27.22
C GLY A 325 -21.77 1.53 28.18
N VAL A 326 -21.07 0.49 27.74
CA VAL A 326 -20.69 -0.65 28.58
C VAL A 326 -19.24 -0.47 28.99
N ASP A 327 -19.07 -0.19 30.29
CA ASP A 327 -17.76 -0.05 30.91
C ASP A 327 -16.89 -1.28 30.63
N CYS A 328 -15.58 -1.06 30.77
CA CYS A 328 -14.51 -2.05 30.80
C CYS A 328 -14.62 -3.03 31.99
N ALA A 329 -15.74 -3.76 32.04
CA ALA A 329 -16.15 -4.65 33.09
C ALA A 329 -15.24 -5.89 33.12
N GLY A 330 -14.22 -5.84 33.98
CA GLY A 330 -13.31 -6.97 34.18
C GLY A 330 -11.87 -6.59 34.50
N ASP A 331 -11.45 -5.34 34.24
CA ASP A 331 -10.14 -4.88 34.64
C ASP A 331 -10.21 -4.43 36.12
N SER A 332 -9.82 -5.31 37.04
CA SER A 332 -9.93 -5.12 38.50
C SER A 332 -9.12 -3.96 39.09
N THR A 333 -8.50 -3.12 38.24
CA THR A 333 -7.45 -2.17 38.61
C THR A 333 -7.94 -0.73 38.82
N GLY A 334 -9.24 -0.44 38.69
CA GLY A 334 -9.83 0.87 38.98
C GLY A 334 -10.83 1.34 37.93
N PRO A 335 -11.19 2.63 37.90
CA PRO A 335 -11.96 3.18 36.79
C PRO A 335 -11.16 3.02 35.50
N THR A 336 -11.81 2.56 34.45
CA THR A 336 -11.19 2.27 33.16
C THR A 336 -12.07 2.82 32.07
N ALA A 337 -11.47 3.48 31.09
CA ALA A 337 -12.16 4.00 29.92
C ALA A 337 -11.79 3.16 28.68
N CYS A 338 -12.73 3.04 27.76
CA CYS A 338 -12.46 2.43 26.45
C CYS A 338 -11.68 3.41 25.56
N PHE A 339 -10.46 3.05 25.17
CA PHE A 339 -9.63 3.86 24.28
C PHE A 339 -9.56 3.22 22.89
N PRO A 340 -9.86 3.95 21.79
CA PRO A 340 -9.94 3.36 20.46
C PRO A 340 -8.60 2.79 19.98
N ILE A 341 -8.66 1.66 19.26
CA ILE A 341 -7.51 1.09 18.54
C ILE A 341 -7.64 1.51 17.07
N GLY A 342 -6.80 2.46 16.64
CA GLY A 342 -6.86 2.99 15.28
C GLY A 342 -8.15 3.79 15.03
N ALA A 343 -8.68 3.70 13.81
CA ALA A 343 -9.85 4.45 13.34
C ALA A 343 -11.20 3.74 13.59
N GLY A 344 -11.19 2.63 14.34
CA GLY A 344 -12.34 1.74 14.51
C GLY A 344 -13.18 1.99 15.75
N LEU A 345 -14.25 1.20 15.86
CA LEU A 345 -15.14 1.15 17.03
C LEU A 345 -14.68 0.16 18.10
N ALA A 346 -13.62 -0.60 17.85
CA ALA A 346 -12.99 -1.42 18.87
C ALA A 346 -11.94 -0.61 19.64
N GLY A 347 -11.90 -0.80 20.96
CA GLY A 347 -10.94 -0.16 21.84
C GLY A 347 -10.24 -1.13 22.79
N LEU A 348 -9.33 -0.58 23.60
CA LEU A 348 -8.73 -1.23 24.75
C LEU A 348 -9.15 -0.51 26.04
N CYS A 349 -9.42 -1.31 27.06
CA CYS A 349 -9.62 -0.82 28.40
C CYS A 349 -8.33 -0.23 28.97
N MET A 350 -8.32 1.08 29.19
CA MET A 350 -7.16 1.80 29.73
C MET A 350 -7.49 2.34 31.12
N PRO A 351 -6.52 2.38 32.06
CA PRO A 351 -6.72 3.04 33.35
C PRO A 351 -7.20 4.48 33.14
N GLN A 352 -8.21 4.90 33.89
CA GLN A 352 -8.71 6.27 33.87
C GLN A 352 -8.22 7.03 35.10
N ASP A 353 -8.00 8.33 34.96
CA ASP A 353 -7.74 9.20 36.11
C ASP A 353 -8.90 9.17 37.11
N ALA A 354 -8.57 9.25 38.40
CA ALA A 354 -9.58 9.20 39.47
C ALA A 354 -10.60 10.36 39.39
N ASN A 355 -10.22 11.47 38.74
CA ASN A 355 -11.07 12.62 38.48
C ASN A 355 -10.96 12.97 36.99
N PRO A 356 -11.64 12.23 36.10
CA PRO A 356 -11.54 12.48 34.67
C PRO A 356 -12.17 13.83 34.31
N VAL A 357 -11.57 14.50 33.35
CA VAL A 357 -11.96 15.84 32.89
C VAL A 357 -13.10 15.73 31.88
N ALA A 358 -14.16 16.52 32.05
CA ALA A 358 -15.32 16.47 31.17
C ALA A 358 -14.99 17.00 29.76
N ALA A 359 -15.79 16.60 28.75
CA ALA A 359 -15.68 17.14 27.40
C ALA A 359 -15.79 18.69 27.40
N GLY A 360 -14.98 19.33 26.55
CA GLY A 360 -14.85 20.79 26.44
C GLY A 360 -13.92 21.44 27.47
N GLN A 361 -13.41 20.69 28.47
CA GLN A 361 -12.49 21.23 29.48
C GLN A 361 -11.02 21.00 29.12
N THR A 362 -10.14 21.83 29.65
CA THR A 362 -8.68 21.72 29.45
C THR A 362 -8.13 20.49 30.15
N CYS A 363 -7.28 19.75 29.45
CA CYS A 363 -6.66 18.53 29.95
C CYS A 363 -5.13 18.58 29.75
N THR A 364 -4.42 17.71 30.48
CA THR A 364 -2.98 17.49 30.28
C THR A 364 -2.78 16.03 29.91
N PRO A 365 -2.31 15.71 28.69
CA PRO A 365 -2.09 14.33 28.29
C PRO A 365 -1.19 13.60 29.28
N ALA A 366 -1.57 12.38 29.65
CA ALA A 366 -0.78 11.52 30.50
C ALA A 366 -0.54 10.19 29.80
N GLN A 367 0.70 9.69 29.89
CA GLN A 367 1.04 8.40 29.28
C GLN A 367 0.40 7.26 30.07
N GLY A 368 -0.22 6.32 29.35
CA GLY A 368 -0.76 5.08 29.94
C GLY A 368 -2.05 5.23 30.73
N LYS A 369 -2.71 6.39 30.72
CA LYS A 369 -4.02 6.60 31.35
C LYS A 369 -4.91 7.58 30.59
N ALA A 370 -6.22 7.37 30.63
CA ALA A 370 -7.23 8.28 30.12
C ALA A 370 -7.47 9.43 31.11
N VAL A 371 -7.23 10.66 30.67
CA VAL A 371 -7.39 11.88 31.49
C VAL A 371 -8.79 12.48 31.35
N CYS A 372 -9.43 12.24 30.22
CA CYS A 372 -10.79 12.70 29.95
C CYS A 372 -11.83 11.69 30.45
N ALA A 373 -13.05 12.17 30.60
CA ALA A 373 -14.23 11.33 30.81
C ALA A 373 -14.34 10.27 29.71
N GLU A 374 -15.16 9.25 29.95
CA GLU A 374 -15.43 8.23 28.94
C GLU A 374 -15.91 8.85 27.64
N ASP A 375 -15.67 8.11 26.56
CA ASP A 375 -15.92 8.53 25.20
C ASP A 375 -15.27 9.87 24.83
N SER A 376 -14.19 10.27 25.51
CA SER A 376 -13.47 11.52 25.21
C SER A 376 -11.95 11.35 25.21
N VAL A 377 -11.26 12.15 24.40
CA VAL A 377 -9.80 12.16 24.29
C VAL A 377 -9.23 13.55 24.47
N CYS A 378 -8.06 13.63 25.10
CA CYS A 378 -7.32 14.87 25.29
C CYS A 378 -6.52 15.17 24.02
N VAL A 379 -6.99 16.12 23.21
CA VAL A 379 -6.34 16.52 21.96
C VAL A 379 -5.95 17.99 21.99
N ASP A 380 -4.88 18.32 21.27
CA ASP A 380 -4.52 19.70 20.96
C ASP A 380 -4.78 19.93 19.46
N PRO A 381 -5.90 20.56 19.10
CA PRO A 381 -6.24 20.81 17.71
C PRO A 381 -5.37 21.91 17.06
N SER A 382 -4.55 22.62 17.83
CA SER A 382 -3.88 23.86 17.40
C SER A 382 -2.35 23.82 17.40
N GLY A 383 -1.74 22.73 17.87
CA GLY A 383 -0.30 22.68 18.13
C GLY A 383 0.13 23.54 19.32
N GLY A 384 -0.81 23.98 20.17
CA GLY A 384 -0.61 24.83 21.35
C GLY A 384 -0.66 24.05 22.67
N GLN A 385 -0.34 24.71 23.80
CA GLN A 385 -0.34 24.04 25.12
C GLN A 385 -1.74 23.82 25.74
N ASN A 386 -2.81 24.20 25.04
CA ASN A 386 -4.17 24.14 25.58
C ASN A 386 -4.91 22.92 25.02
N ASN A 387 -4.54 21.72 25.47
CA ASN A 387 -5.30 20.52 25.11
C ASN A 387 -6.70 20.58 25.72
N THR A 388 -7.70 20.12 24.98
CA THR A 388 -9.09 20.03 25.43
C THR A 388 -9.59 18.59 25.29
N CYS A 389 -10.48 18.17 26.19
CA CYS A 389 -11.17 16.90 26.06
C CYS A 389 -12.24 17.01 24.98
N HIS A 390 -12.17 16.21 23.93
CA HIS A 390 -13.20 16.13 22.90
C HIS A 390 -13.88 14.78 22.97
N SER A 391 -15.22 14.78 22.94
CA SER A 391 -15.97 13.54 22.81
C SER A 391 -15.75 12.96 21.42
N PHE A 392 -15.64 11.65 21.35
CA PHE A 392 -15.63 10.93 20.09
C PHE A 392 -17.06 10.80 19.52
N CYS A 393 -17.14 10.49 18.24
CA CYS A 393 -18.40 10.22 17.53
C CYS A 393 -18.20 9.19 16.42
N ASP A 394 -19.29 8.52 16.04
CA ASP A 394 -19.33 7.70 14.83
C ASP A 394 -19.65 8.59 13.62
N THR A 395 -18.74 8.64 12.64
CA THR A 395 -18.89 9.50 11.46
C THR A 395 -20.01 9.05 10.54
N ARG A 396 -20.47 7.78 10.64
CA ARG A 396 -21.58 7.24 9.84
C ARG A 396 -22.92 7.81 10.29
N ASP A 397 -23.12 7.87 11.60
CA ASP A 397 -24.37 8.36 12.19
C ASP A 397 -24.32 9.88 12.41
N GLY A 398 -23.12 10.48 12.42
CA GLY A 398 -22.91 11.91 12.61
C GLY A 398 -23.37 12.42 13.99
N THR A 399 -23.59 11.50 14.93
CA THR A 399 -24.14 11.80 16.25
C THR A 399 -23.07 12.40 17.15
N CYS A 400 -23.31 13.64 17.56
CA CYS A 400 -22.48 14.33 18.55
C CYS A 400 -23.37 14.86 19.67
N PRO A 401 -22.98 14.70 20.96
CA PRO A 401 -23.67 15.36 22.07
C PRO A 401 -23.71 16.89 21.90
N SER A 402 -22.67 17.44 21.29
CA SER A 402 -22.55 18.85 20.92
C SER A 402 -21.65 19.02 19.71
N GLY A 403 -22.00 19.91 18.78
CA GLY A 403 -21.15 20.27 17.63
C GLY A 403 -21.33 19.37 16.42
N THR A 404 -20.29 19.30 15.58
CA THR A 404 -20.26 18.46 14.38
C THR A 404 -19.26 17.32 14.55
N CYS A 405 -19.64 16.13 14.08
CA CYS A 405 -18.71 15.01 14.04
C CYS A 405 -17.71 15.21 12.89
N GLN A 406 -16.43 15.39 13.22
CA GLN A 406 -15.35 15.53 12.24
C GLN A 406 -14.44 14.31 12.32
N ALA A 407 -14.24 13.62 11.20
CA ALA A 407 -13.36 12.46 11.11
C ALA A 407 -11.92 12.85 11.49
N ILE A 408 -11.23 11.97 12.23
CA ILE A 408 -9.84 12.21 12.66
C ILE A 408 -8.92 12.21 11.43
N GLN A 409 -9.14 11.28 10.50
CA GLN A 409 -8.56 11.24 9.17
C GLN A 409 -9.63 10.97 8.11
N GLN A 410 -9.30 11.26 6.84
CA GLN A 410 -10.21 11.02 5.73
C GLN A 410 -10.50 9.52 5.59
N GLY A 411 -11.77 9.13 5.77
CA GLY A 411 -12.20 7.73 5.70
C GLY A 411 -12.32 7.04 7.06
N ASP A 412 -12.01 7.74 8.16
CA ASP A 412 -12.17 7.17 9.51
C ASP A 412 -13.64 7.07 9.91
N LEU A 413 -13.97 5.95 10.57
CA LEU A 413 -15.28 5.72 11.18
C LEU A 413 -15.40 6.41 12.54
N LEU A 414 -14.27 6.68 13.18
CA LEU A 414 -14.17 7.45 14.41
C LEU A 414 -13.86 8.93 14.12
N GLY A 415 -14.67 9.82 14.68
CA GLY A 415 -14.49 11.26 14.63
C GLY A 415 -14.40 11.89 16.02
N LEU A 416 -14.22 13.20 16.04
CA LEU A 416 -14.30 14.04 17.22
C LEU A 416 -15.45 15.03 17.08
N CYS A 417 -16.18 15.26 18.16
CA CYS A 417 -17.16 16.31 18.26
C CYS A 417 -16.45 17.67 18.45
N MET A 418 -16.59 18.54 17.47
CA MET A 418 -16.01 19.88 17.44
C MET A 418 -17.05 21.00 17.29
#